data_AF-B2XD57-F1
#
_entry.id   AF-B2XD57-F1
#
_cell.length_a   1.000
_cell.length_b   1.000
_cell.length_c   1.000
_cell.angle_alpha   90.00
_cell.angle_beta   90.00
_cell.angle_gamma   90.00
#
_symmetry.space_group_name_H-M   'P 1'
#
loop_
_entity.id
_entity.type
_entity.pdbx_description
1 polymer ?
#
loop_
_entity_poly.entity_id
_entity_poly.type
_entity_poly.pdbx_seq_one_letter_code
_entity_poly.pdbx_strand_id
1 'polypeptide(L)'
;YRFLVHNGGYITLEAEWSSFVNPWSRQLEFVIGYHRVLRGPSKPQVFAAAVNQQFPEDIINEAKKNQEKILCLLTEPVSKDIDTVKQQVSKRCLALASFMETLMDEVARPDLKLDLPQGTELTISERDSVMLGEISPHHDYY
;
A
#
# COMPACT_ATOMS: atom_id res chain seq x y z
N TYR A 1 -6.45 13.59 -18.64
CA TYR A 1 -6.37 12.48 -19.63
C TYR A 1 -7.76 11.96 -19.97
N ARG A 2 -7.90 11.04 -20.94
CA ARG A 2 -9.19 10.43 -21.32
C ARG A 2 -9.44 9.14 -20.54
N PHE A 3 -10.66 8.93 -20.07
CA PHE A 3 -11.06 7.72 -19.36
C PHE A 3 -12.31 7.10 -20.00
N LEU A 4 -12.27 5.80 -20.24
CA LEU A 4 -13.39 5.04 -20.79
C LEU A 4 -14.47 4.88 -19.72
N VAL A 5 -15.71 5.22 -20.05
CA VAL A 5 -16.87 5.04 -19.16
C VAL A 5 -17.76 3.91 -19.65
N HIS A 6 -18.70 3.48 -18.79
CA HIS A 6 -19.51 2.28 -19.02
C HIS A 6 -20.21 2.23 -20.38
N ASN A 7 -20.79 3.33 -20.85
CA ASN A 7 -21.49 3.37 -22.15
C ASN A 7 -20.57 3.36 -23.40
N GLY A 8 -19.27 3.07 -23.23
CA GLY A 8 -18.27 3.06 -24.32
C GLY A 8 -17.80 4.46 -24.75
N GLY A 9 -18.28 5.52 -24.11
CA GLY A 9 -17.81 6.89 -24.30
C GLY A 9 -16.51 7.17 -23.55
N TYR A 10 -15.94 8.34 -23.79
CA TYR A 10 -14.78 8.83 -23.05
C TYR A 10 -15.09 10.14 -22.34
N ILE A 11 -14.59 10.29 -21.13
CA ILE A 11 -14.58 11.54 -20.38
C ILE A 11 -13.16 12.10 -20.31
N THR A 12 -13.04 13.39 -20.05
CA THR A 12 -11.75 14.01 -19.72
C THR A 12 -11.67 14.22 -18.21
N LEU A 13 -10.61 13.68 -17.61
CA LEU A 13 -10.33 13.81 -16.18
C LEU A 13 -9.11 14.69 -15.92
N GLU A 14 -9.22 15.48 -14.87
CA GLU A 14 -8.10 15.97 -14.07
C GLU A 14 -7.88 14.98 -12.92
N ALA A 15 -6.63 14.67 -12.61
CA ALA A 15 -6.33 13.77 -11.50
C ALA A 15 -5.15 14.28 -10.69
N GLU A 16 -5.31 14.22 -9.38
CA GLU A 16 -4.22 14.32 -8.42
C GLU A 16 -3.87 12.90 -7.97
N TRP A 17 -2.59 12.57 -8.01
CA TRP A 17 -2.11 11.22 -7.70
C TRP A 17 -1.35 11.25 -6.38
N SER A 18 -1.68 10.29 -5.52
CA SER A 18 -0.91 9.98 -4.32
C SER A 18 -0.61 8.49 -4.29
N SER A 19 0.38 8.10 -3.50
CA SER A 19 0.77 6.70 -3.37
C SER A 19 1.29 6.41 -1.97
N PHE A 20 1.31 5.12 -1.63
CA PHE A 20 1.92 4.64 -0.40
C PHE A 20 2.99 3.60 -0.73
N VAL A 21 4.20 3.85 -0.24
CA VAL A 21 5.34 2.94 -0.33
C VAL A 21 5.61 2.40 1.04
N ASN A 22 5.63 1.08 1.16
CA ASN A 22 5.92 0.38 2.40
C ASN A 22 7.35 0.74 2.88
N PRO A 23 7.52 1.28 4.10
CA PRO A 23 8.82 1.73 4.56
C PRO A 23 9.82 0.60 4.84
N TRP A 24 9.34 -0.64 5.05
CA TRP A 24 10.19 -1.81 5.28
C TRP A 24 10.59 -2.52 3.98
N SER A 25 9.62 -2.88 3.14
CA SER A 25 9.91 -3.57 1.86
C SER A 25 10.36 -2.63 0.74
N ARG A 26 10.11 -1.32 0.89
CA ARG A 26 10.31 -0.28 -0.13
C ARG A 26 9.48 -0.49 -1.40
N GLN A 27 8.49 -1.37 -1.37
CA GLN A 27 7.59 -1.60 -2.49
C GLN A 27 6.40 -0.66 -2.45
N LEU A 28 5.90 -0.31 -3.64
CA LEU A 28 4.64 0.42 -3.80
C LEU A 28 3.48 -0.51 -3.45
N GLU A 29 2.68 -0.14 -2.45
CA GLU A 29 1.51 -0.92 -2.02
C GLU A 29 0.26 -0.51 -2.82
N PHE A 30 0.05 0.80 -2.98
CA PHE A 30 -1.09 1.31 -3.73
C PHE A 30 -0.85 2.72 -4.28
N VAL A 31 -1.61 3.04 -5.33
CA VAL A 31 -1.74 4.37 -5.93
C VAL A 31 -3.21 4.79 -5.81
N ILE A 32 -3.43 6.01 -5.35
CA ILE A 32 -4.76 6.62 -5.26
C ILE A 32 -4.80 7.78 -6.25
N GLY A 33 -5.89 7.84 -7.02
CA GLY A 33 -6.19 8.96 -7.90
C GLY A 33 -7.43 9.70 -7.41
N TYR A 34 -7.29 10.99 -7.13
CA TYR A 34 -8.42 11.89 -6.90
C TYR A 34 -8.84 12.48 -8.23
N HIS A 35 -9.96 12.02 -8.76
CA HIS A 35 -10.39 12.32 -10.12
C HIS A 35 -11.52 13.35 -10.15
N ARG A 36 -11.36 14.39 -10.99
CA ARG A 36 -12.40 15.37 -11.30
C ARG A 36 -12.74 15.35 -12.77
N VAL A 37 -14.03 15.29 -13.10
CA VAL A 37 -14.50 15.32 -14.49
C VAL A 37 -14.43 16.74 -15.03
N LEU A 38 -13.60 16.95 -16.05
CA LEU A 38 -13.49 18.21 -16.78
C LEU A 38 -14.51 18.28 -17.93
N ARG A 39 -14.72 17.16 -18.63
CA ARG A 39 -15.64 17.06 -19.76
C ARG A 39 -16.36 15.73 -19.74
N GLY A 40 -17.69 15.78 -19.82
CA GLY A 40 -18.54 14.60 -19.90
C GLY A 40 -18.45 13.85 -21.23
N PRO A 41 -19.06 12.66 -21.32
CA PRO A 41 -19.04 11.84 -22.53
C PRO A 41 -20.02 12.38 -23.58
N SER A 42 -19.76 12.09 -24.86
CA SER A 42 -20.64 12.51 -25.97
C SER A 42 -22.07 11.98 -25.83
N LYS A 43 -22.25 10.82 -25.20
CA LYS A 43 -23.56 10.24 -24.86
C LYS A 43 -23.82 10.43 -23.35
N PRO A 44 -24.79 11.26 -22.94
CA PRO A 44 -25.03 11.54 -21.53
C PRO A 44 -25.53 10.33 -20.71
N GLN A 45 -26.19 9.36 -21.34
CA GLN A 45 -26.66 8.15 -20.66
C GLN A 45 -25.49 7.21 -20.38
N VAL A 46 -24.81 7.40 -19.24
CA VAL A 46 -23.60 6.65 -18.87
C VAL A 46 -23.86 5.20 -18.48
N PHE A 47 -25.07 4.87 -18.03
CA PHE A 47 -25.48 3.51 -17.65
C PHE A 47 -26.08 2.70 -18.80
N ALA A 48 -26.16 3.27 -20.00
CA ALA A 48 -26.63 2.54 -21.18
C ALA A 48 -25.61 1.47 -21.60
N ALA A 49 -26.11 0.40 -22.23
CA ALA A 49 -25.27 -0.69 -22.71
C ALA A 49 -24.13 -0.19 -23.61
N ALA A 50 -22.92 -0.69 -23.35
CA ALA A 50 -21.75 -0.38 -24.16
C ALA A 50 -21.84 -1.04 -25.53
N VAL A 51 -21.38 -0.34 -26.56
CA VAL A 51 -21.12 -0.94 -27.86
C VAL A 51 -19.68 -1.45 -27.86
N ASN A 52 -19.48 -2.72 -28.21
CA ASN A 52 -18.14 -3.30 -28.33
C ASN A 52 -17.30 -2.51 -29.33
N GLN A 53 -16.21 -1.91 -28.87
CA GLN A 53 -15.22 -1.27 -29.73
C GLN A 53 -14.16 -2.31 -30.08
N GLN A 54 -14.03 -2.63 -31.37
CA GLN A 54 -12.94 -3.44 -31.89
C GLN A 54 -11.78 -2.53 -32.27
N PHE A 55 -10.59 -2.87 -31.78
CA PHE A 55 -9.34 -2.23 -32.15
C PHE A 55 -8.48 -3.19 -32.98
N PRO A 56 -7.69 -2.68 -33.93
CA PRO A 56 -6.68 -3.47 -34.63
C PRO A 56 -5.74 -4.21 -33.66
N GLU A 57 -5.33 -5.43 -34.03
CA GLU A 57 -4.50 -6.30 -33.18
C GLU A 57 -3.14 -5.68 -32.83
N ASP A 58 -2.56 -4.93 -33.75
CA ASP A 58 -1.30 -4.20 -33.57
C ASP A 58 -1.41 -3.18 -32.43
N ILE A 59 -2.49 -2.40 -32.40
CA ILE A 59 -2.76 -1.41 -31.33
C ILE A 59 -2.97 -2.12 -29.98
N ILE A 60 -3.72 -3.23 -29.97
CA ILE A 60 -3.95 -4.01 -28.75
C ILE A 60 -2.64 -4.56 -28.20
N ASN A 61 -1.78 -5.09 -29.07
CA ASN A 61 -0.49 -5.66 -28.67
C ASN A 61 0.48 -4.59 -28.17
N GLU A 62 0.50 -3.41 -28.79
CA GLU A 62 1.30 -2.28 -28.30
C GLU A 62 0.80 -1.79 -26.94
N ALA A 63 -0.52 -1.67 -26.75
CA ALA A 63 -1.11 -1.29 -25.47
C ALA A 63 -0.74 -2.27 -24.35
N LYS A 64 -0.78 -3.58 -24.63
CA LYS A 64 -0.34 -4.62 -23.67
C LYS A 64 1.13 -4.49 -23.29
N LYS A 65 2.01 -4.30 -24.27
CA LYS A 65 3.45 -4.07 -24.02
C LYS A 65 3.69 -2.84 -23.14
N ASN A 66 2.90 -1.78 -23.35
CA ASN A 66 3.00 -0.58 -22.52
C ASN A 66 2.47 -0.81 -21.10
N GLN A 67 1.37 -1.57 -20.94
CA GLN A 67 0.86 -1.98 -19.62
C GLN A 67 1.89 -2.80 -18.83
N GLU A 68 2.56 -3.75 -19.48
CA GLU A 68 3.62 -4.57 -18.86
C GLU A 68 4.79 -3.72 -18.37
N LYS A 69 5.24 -2.76 -19.18
CA LYS A 69 6.30 -1.81 -18.78
C LYS A 69 5.89 -0.97 -17.58
N ILE A 70 4.65 -0.47 -17.57
CA ILE A 70 4.12 0.31 -16.43
C ILE A 70 4.10 -0.56 -15.17
N LEU A 71 3.61 -1.81 -15.28
CA LEU A 71 3.57 -2.73 -14.14
C LEU A 71 4.97 -3.05 -13.60
N CYS A 72 5.94 -3.28 -14.49
CA CYS A 72 7.34 -3.49 -14.13
C CYS A 72 7.86 -2.32 -13.28
N LEU A 73 7.71 -1.10 -13.77
CA LEU A 73 8.15 0.12 -13.08
C LEU A 73 7.46 0.30 -11.71
N LEU A 74 6.17 -0.03 -11.60
CA LEU A 74 5.43 0.08 -10.35
C LEU A 74 5.81 -1.01 -9.32
N THR A 75 6.43 -2.11 -9.77
CA THR A 75 6.84 -3.23 -8.92
C THR A 75 8.27 -3.08 -8.41
N GLU A 76 9.08 -2.25 -9.07
CA GLU A 76 10.46 -1.99 -8.66
C GLU A 76 10.52 -1.27 -7.29
N PRO A 77 11.43 -1.68 -6.38
CA PRO A 77 11.56 -1.02 -5.08
C PRO A 77 11.96 0.44 -5.22
N VAL A 78 11.28 1.31 -4.46
CA VAL A 78 11.56 2.75 -4.48
C VAL A 78 12.81 3.04 -3.65
N SER A 79 13.87 3.51 -4.31
CA SER A 79 15.05 4.03 -3.64
C SER A 79 14.75 5.42 -3.06
N LYS A 80 14.76 5.55 -1.73
CA LYS A 80 14.89 6.86 -1.09
C LYS A 80 16.37 7.16 -0.92
N ASP A 81 16.86 8.27 -1.47
CA ASP A 81 18.23 8.73 -1.24
C ASP A 81 18.37 9.14 0.23
N ILE A 82 18.89 8.22 1.05
CA ILE A 82 19.10 8.37 2.50
C ILE A 82 20.30 9.30 2.78
N ASP A 83 21.00 9.80 1.76
CA ASP A 83 22.24 10.56 1.92
C ASP A 83 22.05 11.96 2.54
N THR A 84 20.82 12.47 2.61
CA THR A 84 20.51 13.70 3.39
C THR A 84 20.35 13.45 4.90
N VAL A 85 20.28 12.19 5.36
CA VAL A 85 19.92 11.86 6.75
C VAL A 85 21.16 11.76 7.67
N LYS A 86 22.37 11.58 7.14
CA LYS A 86 23.56 11.38 7.99
C LYS A 86 24.04 12.64 8.73
N GLN A 87 23.55 13.85 8.39
CA GLN A 87 24.06 15.10 8.98
C GLN A 87 23.11 15.83 9.93
N GLN A 88 21.92 15.30 10.25
CA GLN A 88 20.92 16.02 11.08
C GLN A 88 20.36 15.23 12.28
N VAL A 89 20.87 14.03 12.58
CA VAL A 89 20.34 13.20 13.69
C VAL A 89 20.86 13.55 15.09
N SER A 90 21.79 14.50 15.24
CA SER A 90 22.33 14.88 16.57
C SER A 90 21.90 16.25 17.09
N LYS A 91 21.03 17.00 16.39
CA LYS A 91 20.67 18.39 16.77
C LYS A 91 19.17 18.69 17.03
N ARG A 92 18.27 17.69 17.02
CA ARG A 92 16.81 17.92 17.16
C ARG A 92 16.08 17.03 18.17
N CYS A 93 16.78 16.44 19.15
CA CYS A 93 16.19 15.46 20.05
C CYS A 93 15.11 16.02 21.00
N LEU A 94 15.26 17.26 21.50
CA LEU A 94 14.32 17.81 22.50
C LEU A 94 12.94 18.17 21.90
N ALA A 95 12.92 18.82 20.73
CA ALA A 95 11.67 19.17 20.06
C ALA A 95 10.90 17.94 19.58
N LEU A 96 11.62 16.92 19.09
CA LEU A 96 11.01 15.65 18.70
C LEU A 96 10.44 14.90 19.92
N ALA A 97 11.19 14.86 21.04
CA ALA A 97 10.75 14.20 22.26
C ALA A 97 9.47 14.82 22.82
N SER A 98 9.42 16.15 22.95
CA SER A 98 8.22 16.86 23.43
C SER A 98 7.01 16.65 22.51
N PHE A 99 7.22 16.61 21.20
CA PHE A 99 6.14 16.30 20.24
C PHE A 99 5.64 14.85 20.38
N MET A 100 6.55 13.88 20.47
CA MET A 100 6.21 12.47 20.64
C MET A 100 5.49 12.22 21.98
N GLU A 101 5.92 12.86 23.06
CA GLU A 101 5.26 12.80 24.37
C GLU A 101 3.81 13.26 24.28
N THR A 102 3.57 14.45 23.69
CA THR A 102 2.21 14.98 23.49
C THR A 102 1.35 14.04 22.64
N LEU A 103 1.91 13.50 21.55
CA LEU A 103 1.21 12.57 20.65
C LEU A 103 0.87 11.25 21.34
N MET A 104 1.78 10.69 22.15
CA MET A 104 1.54 9.45 22.90
C MET A 104 0.44 9.63 23.94
N ASP A 105 0.43 10.76 24.64
CA ASP A 105 -0.63 11.09 25.60
C ASP A 105 -2.00 11.20 24.91
N GLU A 106 -2.07 11.81 23.71
CA GLU A 106 -3.30 11.90 22.92
C GLU A 106 -3.82 10.53 22.45
N VAL A 107 -2.93 9.66 21.96
CA VAL A 107 -3.28 8.31 21.48
C VAL A 107 -3.67 7.38 22.63
N ALA A 108 -3.10 7.56 23.83
CA ALA A 108 -3.43 6.77 25.01
C ALA A 108 -4.79 7.11 25.63
N ARG A 109 -5.50 8.15 25.14
CA ARG A 109 -6.80 8.56 25.68
C ARG A 109 -7.87 7.48 25.45
N PRO A 110 -8.68 7.17 26.47
CA PRO A 110 -9.65 6.07 26.42
C PRO A 110 -10.77 6.27 25.39
N ASP A 111 -11.04 7.50 24.95
CA ASP A 111 -12.10 7.83 23.99
C ASP A 111 -11.82 7.31 22.55
N LEU A 112 -10.61 6.80 22.29
CA LEU A 112 -10.18 6.19 21.01
C LEU A 112 -10.16 4.65 21.04
N LYS A 113 -10.63 4.02 22.13
CA LYS A 113 -10.76 2.55 22.19
C LYS A 113 -11.85 2.10 21.22
N LEU A 114 -11.47 1.45 20.13
CA LEU A 114 -12.41 0.60 19.38
C LEU A 114 -12.94 -0.46 20.35
N ASP A 115 -14.23 -0.45 20.61
CA ASP A 115 -14.92 -1.50 21.36
C ASP A 115 -14.86 -2.81 20.56
N LEU A 116 -13.80 -3.59 20.77
CA LEU A 116 -13.78 -4.99 20.39
C LEU A 116 -14.66 -5.74 21.39
N PRO A 117 -15.66 -6.56 20.95
CA PRO A 117 -16.54 -7.25 21.87
C PRO A 117 -15.73 -8.13 22.83
N GLN A 118 -15.79 -7.79 24.12
CA GLN A 118 -15.24 -8.57 25.22
C GLN A 118 -16.06 -9.84 25.40
N GLY A 119 -15.46 -11.00 25.13
CA GLY A 119 -16.06 -12.27 25.52
C GLY A 119 -15.65 -13.45 24.65
N THR A 120 -14.42 -13.94 24.81
CA THR A 120 -14.10 -15.38 24.90
C THR A 120 -12.65 -15.43 25.39
N GLU A 121 -12.43 -16.01 26.58
CA GLU A 121 -11.10 -16.30 27.07
C GLU A 121 -10.34 -17.18 26.06
N LEU A 122 -9.40 -16.60 25.33
CA LEU A 122 -8.37 -17.38 24.66
C LEU A 122 -7.25 -17.58 25.67
N THR A 123 -7.43 -18.61 26.47
CA THR A 123 -6.39 -19.24 27.28
C THR A 123 -5.18 -19.44 26.36
N ILE A 124 -4.06 -18.78 26.69
CA ILE A 124 -2.76 -19.05 26.09
C ILE A 124 -2.36 -20.45 26.58
N SER A 125 -2.89 -21.48 25.95
CA SER A 125 -2.39 -22.84 26.11
C SER A 125 -1.19 -22.99 25.20
N GLU A 126 -0.01 -22.79 25.78
CA GLU A 126 1.21 -23.45 25.35
C GLU A 126 0.88 -24.92 25.05
N ARG A 127 1.00 -25.40 23.80
CA ARG A 127 1.40 -26.78 23.42
C ARG A 127 1.63 -26.85 21.90
N ASP A 128 2.85 -26.56 21.48
CA ASP A 128 3.49 -27.30 20.37
C ASP A 128 5.02 -27.20 20.45
N SER A 129 5.55 -27.32 21.67
CA SER A 129 6.97 -27.61 21.87
C SER A 129 7.18 -29.11 21.71
N VAL A 130 7.57 -29.54 20.51
CA VAL A 130 8.12 -30.88 20.29
C VAL A 130 9.44 -30.97 21.06
N MET A 131 9.44 -31.71 22.17
CA MET A 131 10.67 -32.07 22.89
C MET A 131 11.46 -33.06 22.03
N LEU A 132 12.43 -32.57 21.26
CA LEU A 132 13.58 -33.39 20.88
C LEU A 132 14.49 -33.49 22.10
N GLY A 133 14.19 -34.48 22.94
CA GLY A 133 15.09 -34.91 24.00
C GLY A 133 16.38 -35.47 23.42
N GLU A 134 17.47 -35.15 24.11
CA GLU A 134 18.74 -35.88 24.14
C GLU A 134 19.68 -35.76 22.93
N ILE A 135 20.52 -34.73 22.95
CA ILE A 135 21.95 -34.86 22.62
C ILE A 135 22.76 -33.94 23.54
N SER A 136 23.09 -34.45 24.72
CA SER A 136 24.06 -33.82 25.63
C SER A 136 25.47 -34.02 25.07
N PRO A 137 26.37 -33.01 25.00
CA PRO A 137 27.66 -33.10 24.30
C PRO A 137 28.77 -33.84 25.07
N HIS A 138 28.44 -34.53 26.17
CA HIS A 138 29.42 -35.22 27.00
C HIS A 138 29.09 -36.70 27.10
N HIS A 139 29.71 -37.49 26.21
CA HIS A 139 29.91 -38.92 26.43
C HIS A 139 31.38 -39.23 26.21
N ASP A 140 32.08 -39.51 27.30
CA ASP A 140 33.47 -39.96 27.27
C ASP A 140 33.53 -41.41 26.76
N TYR A 141 34.54 -41.65 25.93
CA TYR A 141 34.86 -42.93 25.30
C TYR A 141 35.36 -43.95 26.32
N TYR A 142 34.80 -45.17 26.29
CA TYR A 142 35.51 -46.42 26.56
C TYR A 142 34.98 -47.54 25.66
#